data_AF-A0A6F8ZLK2-F1
#
_entry.id   AF-A0A6F8ZLK2-F1
#
_cell.length_a   1.000
_cell.length_b   1.000
_cell.length_c   1.000
_cell.angle_alpha   90.00
_cell.angle_beta   90.00
_cell.angle_gamma   90.00
#
_symmetry.space_group_name_H-M   'P 1'
#
loop_
_entity.id
_entity.type
_entity.pdbx_description
1 polymer ?
#
loop_
_entity_poly.entity_id
_entity_poly.type
_entity_poly.pdbx_seq_one_letter_code
_entity_poly.pdbx_strand_id
1 'polypeptide(L)'
;VFRLNNNTGVISTVKLLDHETNASYSLRVEADSMGVVESNLRAPSKTNTARVFIDVLDENDHPPVFTKPLYLGGVAEDAKTFTSVLQVQVHPAPFKHKVDHF
;
A
#
# COMPACT_ATOMS: atom_id res chain seq x y z
N VAL A 1 -2.50 11.88 4.19
CA VAL A 1 -1.63 10.94 3.42
C VAL A 1 -0.63 11.73 2.60
N PHE A 2 -1.08 12.74 1.84
CA PHE A 2 -0.21 13.67 1.13
C PHE A 2 -0.38 15.11 1.62
N ARG A 3 0.62 15.94 1.33
CA ARG A 3 0.61 17.40 1.51
C ARG A 3 1.07 18.07 0.23
N LEU A 4 0.35 19.11 -0.19
CA LEU A 4 0.72 20.00 -1.29
C LEU A 4 1.33 21.29 -0.71
N ASN A 5 2.48 21.70 -1.23
CA ASN A 5 3.04 23.03 -0.97
C ASN A 5 2.34 24.07 -1.87
N ASN A 6 1.73 25.09 -1.27
CA ASN A 6 0.96 26.10 -2.00
C ASN A 6 1.81 27.08 -2.83
N ASN A 7 3.09 27.26 -2.48
CA ASN A 7 3.99 28.16 -3.19
C ASN A 7 4.74 27.45 -4.33
N THR A 8 5.07 26.17 -4.17
CA THR A 8 5.91 25.42 -5.13
C THR A 8 5.15 24.36 -5.92
N GLY A 9 3.95 23.97 -5.48
CA GLY A 9 3.17 22.89 -6.10
C GLY A 9 3.67 21.48 -5.81
N VAL A 10 4.70 21.30 -4.96
CA VAL A 10 5.25 19.99 -4.64
C VAL A 10 4.28 19.18 -3.77
N ILE A 11 3.96 17.96 -4.21
CA ILE A 11 3.21 16.97 -3.44
C ILE A 11 4.21 16.05 -2.72
N SER A 12 4.02 15.86 -1.43
CA SER A 12 4.87 15.01 -0.57
C SER A 12 4.02 14.09 0.29
N THR A 13 4.57 12.94 0.66
CA THR A 13 3.95 12.03 1.64
C THR A 13 4.09 12.59 3.05
N VAL A 14 3.06 12.44 3.87
CA VAL A 14 3.08 12.82 5.31
C VAL A 14 2.84 11.64 6.25
N LYS A 15 2.50 10.48 5.69
CA LYS A 15 2.34 9.21 6.40
C LYS A 15 3.01 8.12 5.56
N LEU A 16 3.37 7.01 6.19
CA LEU A 16 3.78 5.81 5.48
C LEU A 16 2.64 5.37 4.54
N LEU A 17 3.04 4.92 3.35
CA LEU A 17 2.14 4.32 2.38
C LEU A 17 2.25 2.81 2.53
N ASP A 18 1.12 2.14 2.37
CA ASP A 18 0.99 0.70 2.48
C ASP A 18 0.10 0.25 1.32
N HIS A 19 0.67 -0.54 0.41
CA HIS A 19 0.00 -0.94 -0.82
C HIS A 19 -1.22 -1.83 -0.51
N GLU A 20 -1.09 -2.69 0.50
CA GLU A 20 -2.07 -3.64 0.98
C GLU A 20 -3.28 -2.93 1.60
N THR A 21 -3.04 -1.81 2.29
CA THR A 21 -4.10 -0.93 2.80
C THR A 21 -4.76 -0.13 1.67
N ASN A 22 -3.96 0.50 0.81
CA ASN A 22 -4.50 1.27 -0.31
C ASN A 22 -3.47 1.47 -1.45
N ALA A 23 -3.69 0.76 -2.55
CA ALA A 23 -2.81 0.76 -3.72
C ALA A 23 -2.84 2.06 -4.55
N SER A 24 -3.87 2.91 -4.39
CA SER A 24 -3.95 4.13 -5.21
C SER A 24 -4.72 5.28 -4.57
N TYR A 25 -4.44 6.50 -5.05
CA TYR A 25 -5.12 7.72 -4.65
C TYR A 25 -5.47 8.59 -5.86
N SER A 26 -6.62 9.25 -5.81
CA SER A 26 -7.02 10.28 -6.77
C SER A 26 -7.19 11.61 -6.05
N LEU A 27 -6.26 12.53 -6.28
CA LEU A 27 -6.27 13.85 -5.67
C LEU A 27 -6.87 14.87 -6.66
N ARG A 28 -7.80 15.69 -6.21
CA ARG A 28 -8.21 16.90 -6.93
C ARG A 28 -7.42 18.09 -6.38
N VAL A 29 -6.60 18.71 -7.21
CA VAL A 29 -5.83 19.91 -6.86
C VAL A 29 -6.46 21.12 -7.52
N GLU A 30 -6.38 22.27 -6.86
CA GLU A 30 -6.92 23.54 -7.34
C GLU A 30 -5.84 24.63 -7.22
N ALA A 31 -5.80 25.55 -8.18
CA ALA A 31 -4.84 26.66 -8.21
C ALA A 31 -5.57 27.99 -8.44
N ASP A 32 -5.61 28.83 -7.41
CA ASP A 32 -6.24 30.16 -7.47
C ASP A 32 -5.18 31.26 -7.42
N SER A 33 -5.49 32.40 -8.04
CA SER A 33 -4.65 33.60 -7.93
C SER A 33 -4.79 34.24 -6.55
N MET A 34 -3.75 34.94 -6.09
CA MET A 34 -3.73 35.55 -4.75
C MET A 34 -4.92 36.49 -4.52
N GLY A 35 -5.30 37.31 -5.50
CA GLY A 35 -6.46 38.20 -5.39
C GLY A 35 -7.81 37.48 -5.26
N VAL A 36 -7.94 36.26 -5.81
CA VAL A 36 -9.13 35.41 -5.64
C VAL A 36 -9.16 34.83 -4.22
N VAL A 37 -8.01 34.33 -3.74
CA VAL A 37 -7.86 33.80 -2.38
C VAL A 37 -8.14 34.89 -1.33
N GLU A 38 -7.57 36.09 -1.49
CA GLU A 38 -7.73 37.21 -0.55
C GLU A 38 -9.15 37.78 -0.50
N SER A 39 -9.84 37.77 -1.64
CA SER A 39 -11.23 38.22 -1.71
C SER A 39 -12.24 37.17 -1.21
N ASN A 40 -11.77 35.98 -0.79
CA ASN A 40 -12.61 34.81 -0.50
C ASN A 40 -13.59 34.46 -1.62
N LEU A 41 -13.31 34.93 -2.84
CA LEU A 41 -14.04 34.55 -4.03
C LEU A 41 -13.49 33.20 -4.50
N ARG A 42 -14.34 32.35 -5.04
CA ARG A 42 -13.88 31.12 -5.70
C ARG A 42 -13.82 31.39 -7.19
N ALA A 43 -12.71 31.06 -7.85
CA ALA A 43 -12.67 31.19 -9.31
C ALA A 43 -13.74 30.25 -9.92
N PRO A 44 -14.64 30.75 -10.78
CA PRO A 44 -15.77 29.97 -11.30
C PRO A 44 -15.36 28.93 -12.37
N SER A 45 -14.07 28.86 -12.73
CA SER A 45 -13.64 28.09 -13.89
C SER A 45 -13.13 26.70 -13.53
N LYS A 46 -13.67 25.66 -14.19
CA LYS A 46 -13.20 24.27 -14.10
C LYS A 46 -11.73 24.09 -14.53
N THR A 47 -11.16 25.11 -15.19
CA THR A 47 -9.76 25.14 -15.67
C THR A 47 -8.73 25.31 -14.57
N ASN A 48 -9.13 25.73 -13.36
CA ASN A 48 -8.21 25.88 -12.23
C ASN A 48 -8.01 24.57 -11.44
N THR A 49 -8.64 23.47 -11.88
CA THR A 49 -8.57 22.18 -11.20
C THR A 49 -7.88 21.11 -12.05
N ALA A 50 -7.10 20.24 -11.41
CA ALA A 50 -6.50 19.06 -12.03
C ALA A 50 -6.69 17.82 -11.15
N ARG A 51 -6.61 16.64 -11.78
CA ARG A 51 -6.58 15.35 -11.07
C ARG A 51 -5.17 14.78 -11.11
N VAL A 52 -4.67 14.37 -9.95
CA VAL A 52 -3.40 13.67 -9.81
C VAL A 52 -3.71 12.25 -9.37
N PHE A 53 -3.32 11.28 -10.18
CA PHE A 53 -3.40 9.86 -9.85
C PHE A 53 -2.06 9.42 -9.28
N ILE A 54 -2.08 8.80 -8.11
CA ILE A 54 -0.89 8.30 -7.43
C ILE A 54 -1.08 6.80 -7.23
N ASP A 55 -0.17 6.03 -7.81
CA ASP A 55 -0.08 4.59 -7.60
C ASP A 55 0.99 4.32 -6.54
N VAL A 56 0.62 3.54 -5.52
CA VAL A 56 1.54 3.04 -4.51
C VAL A 56 2.15 1.77 -5.07
N LEU A 57 3.47 1.70 -5.14
CA LEU A 57 4.15 0.50 -5.59
C LEU A 57 4.12 -0.55 -4.48
N ASP A 58 3.80 -1.78 -4.86
CA ASP A 58 3.87 -2.95 -3.99
C ASP A 58 5.34 -3.26 -3.67
N GLU A 59 5.62 -3.43 -2.39
CA GLU A 59 6.93 -3.86 -1.90
C GLU A 59 6.77 -5.25 -1.29
N ASN A 60 7.77 -6.11 -1.47
CA ASN A 60 7.71 -7.47 -0.93
C ASN A 60 8.01 -7.48 0.58
N ASP A 61 7.07 -7.02 1.40
CA ASP A 61 7.19 -6.93 2.86
C ASP A 61 6.32 -7.97 3.61
N HIS A 62 5.67 -8.88 2.88
CA HIS A 62 4.94 -10.06 3.39
C HIS A 62 5.73 -11.36 3.15
N PRO A 63 6.72 -11.69 4.00
CA PRO A 63 7.55 -12.88 3.82
C PRO A 63 6.72 -14.18 3.90
N PRO A 64 7.14 -15.27 3.24
CA PRO A 64 6.43 -16.54 3.31
C PRO A 64 6.43 -17.09 4.75
N VAL A 65 5.28 -17.61 5.16
CA VAL A 65 5.03 -18.24 6.46
C VAL A 65 4.61 -19.69 6.23
N PHE A 66 5.21 -20.60 7.00
CA PHE A 66 4.83 -22.01 6.98
C PHE A 66 3.43 -22.21 7.58
N THR A 67 2.64 -23.12 6.99
CA THR A 67 1.28 -23.42 7.48
C THR A 67 1.25 -24.09 8.85
N LYS A 68 2.36 -24.68 9.30
CA LYS A 68 2.49 -25.34 10.61
C LYS A 68 3.78 -24.90 11.29
N PRO A 69 3.78 -24.75 12.63
CA PRO A 69 5.00 -24.47 13.40
C PRO A 69 5.97 -25.65 13.43
N LEU A 70 5.48 -26.87 13.17
CA LEU A 70 6.27 -28.09 13.14
C LEU A 70 5.69 -29.06 12.10
N TYR A 71 6.56 -29.65 11.29
CA TYR A 71 6.23 -30.78 10.42
C TYR A 71 7.03 -31.99 10.87
N LEU A 72 6.32 -33.07 11.20
CA LEU A 72 6.90 -34.35 11.56
C LEU A 72 6.67 -35.33 10.41
N GLY A 73 7.75 -35.95 9.94
CA GLY A 73 7.73 -36.91 8.84
C GLY A 73 8.37 -38.22 9.29
N GLY A 74 7.99 -39.30 8.63
CA GLY A 74 8.55 -40.63 8.87
C GLY A 74 8.74 -41.36 7.57
N VAL A 75 9.79 -42.17 7.50
CA VAL A 75 10.14 -42.99 6.34
C VAL A 75 10.63 -44.34 6.82
N ALA A 76 10.29 -45.40 6.08
CA ALA A 76 10.74 -46.75 6.41
C ALA A 76 12.23 -46.92 6.09
N GLU A 77 12.91 -47.83 6.80
CA GLU A 77 14.34 -48.10 6.60
C GLU A 77 14.67 -48.67 5.22
N ASP A 78 13.71 -49.36 4.61
CA ASP A 78 13.80 -49.99 3.29
C ASP A 78 13.23 -49.10 2.16
N ALA A 79 12.90 -47.84 2.47
CA ALA A 79 12.33 -46.92 1.50
C ALA A 79 13.25 -46.72 0.31
N LYS A 80 12.66 -46.79 -0.89
CA LYS A 80 13.39 -46.62 -2.14
C LYS A 80 13.84 -45.17 -2.31
N THR A 81 14.88 -44.97 -3.11
CA THR A 81 15.33 -43.65 -3.55
C THR A 81 14.17 -42.86 -4.15
N PHE A 82 14.08 -41.56 -3.83
CA PHE A 82 13.02 -40.64 -4.22
C PHE A 82 11.65 -40.87 -3.55
N THR A 83 11.58 -41.63 -2.46
CA THR A 83 10.36 -41.67 -1.63
C THR A 83 10.09 -40.29 -1.03
N SER A 84 8.93 -39.72 -1.32
CA SER A 84 8.48 -38.46 -0.72
C SER A 84 8.09 -38.70 0.74
N VAL A 85 8.60 -37.86 1.65
CA VAL A 85 8.36 -37.99 3.09
C VAL A 85 7.33 -36.96 3.57
N LEU A 86 7.51 -35.71 3.15
CA LEU A 86 6.63 -34.60 3.50
C LEU A 86 6.55 -33.60 2.35
N GLN A 87 5.39 -32.96 2.25
CA GLN A 87 5.21 -31.76 1.46
C GLN A 87 4.83 -30.62 2.41
N VAL A 88 5.61 -29.53 2.35
CA VAL A 88 5.33 -28.32 3.12
C VAL A 88 4.62 -27.30 2.24
N GLN A 89 3.81 -26.46 2.88
CA GLN A 89 3.12 -25.36 2.21
C GLN A 89 3.44 -24.06 2.94
N VAL A 90 3.62 -23.01 2.16
CA VAL A 90 3.83 -21.65 2.65
C VAL A 90 2.78 -20.73 2.04
N HIS A 91 2.38 -19.70 2.77
CA HIS A 91 1.58 -18.58 2.25
C HIS A 91 2.27 -17.26 2.64
N PRO A 92 2.00 -16.14 1.96
CA PRO A 92 2.48 -14.84 2.39
C PRO A 92 2.05 -14.54 3.83
N ALA A 93 2.86 -13.76 4.56
CA ALA A 93 2.48 -13.28 5.88
C ALA A 93 1.17 -12.48 5.82
N PRO A 94 0.29 -12.59 6.83
CA PRO A 94 -0.91 -11.76 6.88
C PRO A 94 -0.56 -10.27 6.99
N PHE A 95 -1.43 -9.43 6.44
CA PHE A 95 -1.28 -7.97 6.46
C PHE A 95 -1.10 -7.43 7.88
N LYS A 96 -0.12 -6.53 8.08
CA LYS A 96 0.13 -5.89 9.38
C LYS A 96 -0.94 -4.81 9.64
N HIS A 97 -1.96 -5.18 10.41
CA HIS A 97 -2.96 -4.33 11.06
C HIS A 97 -4.06 -3.65 10.21
N LYS A 98 -5.30 -4.11 10.39
CA LYS A 98 -6.42 -3.22 10.72
C LYS A 98 -6.33 -2.94 12.22
N VAL A 99 -5.92 -1.73 12.61
CA VAL A 99 -6.12 -1.30 14.00
C VAL A 99 -7.58 -0.86 14.08
N ASP A 100 -8.40 -1.61 14.81
CA ASP A 100 -9.73 -1.15 15.20
C ASP A 100 -9.56 0.12 16.04
N HIS A 101 -9.93 1.26 15.46
CA HIS A 101 -10.13 2.48 16.23
C HIS A 101 -11.45 2.33 17.01
N PHE A 102 -11.36 2.18 18.33
CA PHE A 102 -12.44 2.52 19.26
C PHE A 102 -12.69 4.03 19.23
#